data_AF-A0A942CQH7-F1
#
_entry.id   AF-A0A942CQH7-F1
#
_cell.length_a   1.000
_cell.length_b   1.000
_cell.length_c   1.000
_cell.angle_alpha   90.00
_cell.angle_beta   90.00
_cell.angle_gamma   90.00
#
_symmetry.space_group_name_H-M   'P 1'
#
loop_
_entity.id
_entity.type
_entity.pdbx_description
1 polymer ?
#
loop_
_entity_poly.entity_id
_entity_poly.type
_entity_poly.pdbx_seq_one_letter_code
_entity_poly.pdbx_strand_id
1 'polypeptide(L)'
;MSTNLRAWRTRACAVLVVLFTLAQTHPAFAYLKFGFEVNGQQYTLKWSGPVRYYVSDVSVPGVTQSQFQAAADNAFKTWTSVKTATLSSQFMGFTRSLPGEDDGRTTLGFLNEPTLDRVLASTSYLVDGSTGELIEADIFFNSAFPWSVAAAGEQGRFDVETIALHEIGHLFGLGHSAIGETEMGSGGRRVLSTGAVMFPIALGPGDVSMRRLRPDDIAGISDLYPAAGFNRETGSVSGRITKSGAGVFGAHIVAFDIRSGEMVGNFTLGTDGQFSIAGLQPGPHLLRVEPLDDADTTSFFDAADPVDVNFTTTYFERLVIVPRGGDSGAAEIGVVSK
;
A
#
# COMPACT_ATOMS: atom_id res chain seq x y z
N MET A 1 -37.55 14.46 45.13
CA MET A 1 -36.37 14.97 44.39
C MET A 1 -35.71 13.79 43.71
N SER A 2 -36.01 13.63 42.43
CA SER A 2 -35.50 12.60 41.54
C SER A 2 -34.55 13.25 40.54
N THR A 3 -33.34 12.71 40.36
CA THR A 3 -32.53 12.82 39.13
C THR A 3 -31.32 11.87 39.28
N ASN A 4 -31.41 10.66 38.72
CA ASN A 4 -30.95 10.28 37.37
C ASN A 4 -29.43 9.99 37.29
N LEU A 5 -29.05 8.78 37.73
CA LEU A 5 -27.86 8.08 37.24
C LEU A 5 -28.14 7.62 35.79
N ARG A 6 -27.47 8.23 34.81
CA ARG A 6 -27.46 7.72 33.43
C ARG A 6 -26.62 6.45 33.39
N ALA A 7 -27.28 5.31 33.30
CA ALA A 7 -26.66 4.05 32.93
C ALA A 7 -26.06 4.18 31.53
N TRP A 8 -24.74 4.11 31.42
CA TRP A 8 -24.06 3.84 30.16
C TRP A 8 -24.35 2.38 29.80
N ARG A 9 -25.13 2.19 28.73
CA ARG A 9 -25.25 0.88 28.08
C ARG A 9 -23.93 0.60 27.39
N THR A 10 -23.07 -0.20 28.00
CA THR A 10 -21.96 -0.87 27.32
C THR A 10 -22.54 -1.74 26.21
N ARG A 11 -22.52 -1.22 24.98
CA ARG A 11 -22.56 -2.08 23.80
C ARG A 11 -21.17 -2.70 23.73
N ALA A 12 -21.10 -4.02 23.83
CA ALA A 12 -19.88 -4.75 23.55
C ALA A 12 -19.57 -4.56 22.06
N CYS A 13 -18.66 -3.65 21.72
CA CYS A 13 -18.01 -3.63 20.43
C CYS A 13 -16.88 -4.66 20.50
N ALA A 14 -16.96 -5.69 19.67
CA ALA A 14 -15.86 -6.63 19.50
C ALA A 14 -14.77 -5.92 18.71
N VAL A 15 -13.66 -5.57 19.38
CA VAL A 15 -12.40 -5.24 18.70
C VAL A 15 -11.93 -6.53 18.05
N LEU A 16 -12.14 -6.65 16.74
CA LEU A 16 -11.65 -7.77 15.95
C LEU A 16 -10.20 -7.48 15.58
N VAL A 17 -9.26 -8.14 16.26
CA VAL A 17 -7.93 -8.38 15.70
C VAL A 17 -8.13 -9.31 14.51
N VAL A 18 -8.11 -8.76 13.30
CA VAL A 18 -8.30 -9.53 12.08
C VAL A 18 -7.04 -10.36 11.85
N LEU A 19 -7.15 -11.65 12.18
CA LEU A 19 -6.21 -12.69 11.74
C LEU A 19 -6.51 -12.99 10.28
N PHE A 20 -5.58 -12.62 9.40
CA PHE A 20 -5.60 -13.04 8.00
C PHE A 20 -5.26 -14.55 7.93
N THR A 21 -6.14 -15.37 7.36
CA THR A 21 -5.87 -16.80 7.15
C THR A 21 -6.36 -17.32 5.79
N LEU A 22 -5.37 -17.71 4.98
CA LEU A 22 -5.24 -18.80 3.98
C LEU A 22 -6.38 -19.19 2.99
N ALA A 23 -6.03 -18.97 1.71
CA ALA A 23 -5.92 -19.94 0.60
C ALA A 23 -7.14 -20.74 0.12
N GLN A 24 -7.77 -20.29 -0.97
CA GLN A 24 -8.17 -21.11 -2.13
C GLN A 24 -8.06 -20.28 -3.44
N THR A 25 -7.81 -20.94 -4.57
CA THR A 25 -7.43 -20.36 -5.88
C THR A 25 -8.25 -19.12 -6.27
N HIS A 26 -7.65 -17.94 -6.11
CA HIS A 26 -8.21 -16.67 -6.53
C HIS A 26 -7.89 -16.39 -8.00
N PRO A 27 -8.71 -15.61 -8.73
CA PRO A 27 -8.20 -14.94 -9.93
C PRO A 27 -6.92 -14.19 -9.51
N ALA A 28 -5.80 -14.46 -10.17
CA ALA A 28 -4.49 -13.92 -9.80
C ALA A 28 -4.58 -12.39 -9.66
N PHE A 29 -4.63 -11.89 -8.43
CA PHE A 29 -4.62 -10.46 -8.17
C PHE A 29 -3.26 -9.91 -8.59
N ALA A 30 -3.29 -8.81 -9.35
CA ALA A 30 -2.09 -8.28 -9.99
C ALA A 30 -1.21 -7.42 -9.08
N TYR A 31 -1.66 -7.15 -7.85
CA TYR A 31 -0.97 -6.32 -6.87
C TYR A 31 -1.32 -6.77 -5.46
N LEU A 32 -0.42 -6.50 -4.50
CA LEU A 32 -0.75 -6.60 -3.09
C LEU A 32 -1.83 -5.55 -2.77
N LYS A 33 -3.02 -6.06 -2.49
CA LYS A 33 -4.18 -5.27 -2.07
C LYS A 33 -4.56 -5.76 -0.69
N PHE A 34 -4.92 -4.83 0.19
CA PHE A 34 -5.48 -5.25 1.46
C PHE A 34 -6.84 -5.91 1.23
N GLY A 35 -7.07 -6.98 1.96
CA GLY A 35 -8.32 -7.72 1.94
C GLY A 35 -8.59 -8.31 3.31
N PHE A 36 -9.75 -8.89 3.52
CA PHE A 36 -10.10 -9.52 4.80
C PHE A 36 -11.19 -10.56 4.58
N GLU A 37 -11.33 -11.49 5.53
CA GLU A 37 -12.36 -12.51 5.47
C GLU A 37 -13.54 -12.18 6.38
N VAL A 38 -14.75 -12.33 5.84
CA VAL A 38 -16.00 -12.32 6.60
C VAL A 38 -16.79 -13.55 6.23
N ASN A 39 -17.11 -14.39 7.23
CA ASN A 39 -17.91 -15.61 7.07
C ASN A 39 -17.40 -16.57 5.97
N GLY A 40 -16.08 -16.73 5.81
CA GLY A 40 -15.49 -17.58 4.77
C GLY A 40 -15.40 -16.94 3.39
N GLN A 41 -15.83 -15.68 3.24
CA GLN A 41 -15.73 -14.91 2.00
C GLN A 41 -14.63 -13.86 2.11
N GLN A 42 -13.75 -13.82 1.11
CA GLN A 42 -12.68 -12.83 1.00
C GLN A 42 -13.19 -11.54 0.35
N TYR A 43 -12.86 -10.41 0.95
CA TYR A 43 -13.19 -9.07 0.49
C TYR A 43 -11.92 -8.29 0.21
N THR A 44 -11.92 -7.49 -0.85
CA THR A 44 -10.87 -6.49 -1.09
C THR A 44 -11.24 -5.21 -0.37
N LEU A 45 -10.30 -4.63 0.40
CA LEU A 45 -10.46 -3.34 1.03
C LEU A 45 -10.51 -2.26 -0.04
N LYS A 46 -11.69 -1.73 -0.30
CA LYS A 46 -11.94 -0.78 -1.38
C LYS A 46 -13.16 0.07 -1.09
N TRP A 47 -13.09 1.36 -1.40
CA TRP A 47 -14.23 2.27 -1.31
C TRP A 47 -15.20 2.08 -2.48
N SER A 48 -16.50 2.10 -2.18
CA SER A 48 -17.59 2.05 -3.17
C SER A 48 -17.96 3.44 -3.73
N GLY A 49 -17.53 4.51 -3.07
CA GLY A 49 -17.85 5.90 -3.40
C GLY A 49 -16.72 6.87 -3.03
N PRO A 50 -16.99 8.19 -3.02
CA PRO A 50 -15.99 9.19 -2.66
C PRO A 50 -15.53 9.00 -1.22
N VAL A 51 -14.21 9.05 -1.00
CA VAL A 51 -13.63 9.08 0.34
C VAL A 51 -13.95 10.42 0.97
N ARG A 52 -14.75 10.41 2.04
CA ARG A 52 -15.02 11.60 2.85
C ARG A 52 -14.08 11.61 4.03
N TYR A 53 -13.17 12.57 4.09
CA TYR A 53 -12.15 12.62 5.14
C TYR A 53 -12.26 13.88 5.99
N TYR A 54 -11.86 13.76 7.26
CA TYR A 54 -11.75 14.84 8.22
C TYR A 54 -10.29 15.00 8.63
N VAL A 55 -9.97 16.17 9.18
CA VAL A 55 -8.66 16.44 9.79
C VAL A 55 -8.87 16.81 11.26
N SER A 56 -8.17 16.12 12.16
CA SER A 56 -8.23 16.43 13.59
C SER A 56 -7.78 17.87 13.90
N ASP A 57 -8.30 18.46 14.98
CA ASP A 57 -7.96 19.81 15.47
C ASP A 57 -6.72 19.82 16.35
N VAL A 58 -5.65 19.22 15.82
CA VAL A 58 -4.36 19.07 16.47
C VAL A 58 -3.27 19.64 15.57
N SER A 59 -2.41 20.49 16.15
CA SER A 59 -1.19 21.00 15.51
C SER A 59 0.04 20.47 16.24
N VAL A 60 1.18 20.41 15.56
CA VAL A 60 2.47 20.01 16.13
C VAL A 60 3.53 21.08 15.85
N PRO A 61 4.67 21.09 16.58
CA PRO A 61 5.73 22.06 16.31
C PRO A 61 6.21 22.02 14.85
N GLY A 62 6.00 23.12 14.12
CA GLY A 62 6.39 23.27 12.72
C GLY A 62 5.27 23.01 11.70
N VAL A 63 4.11 22.47 12.13
CA VAL A 63 2.98 22.19 11.25
C VAL A 63 1.67 22.60 11.94
N THR A 64 1.05 23.66 11.43
CA THR A 64 -0.32 24.01 11.82
C THR A 64 -1.33 23.02 11.25
N GLN A 65 -2.50 22.94 11.86
CA GLN A 65 -3.61 22.14 11.36
C GLN A 65 -3.97 22.45 9.89
N SER A 66 -3.98 23.73 9.50
CA SER A 66 -4.23 24.14 8.11
C SER A 66 -3.13 23.70 7.14
N GLN A 67 -1.88 23.70 7.58
CA GLN A 67 -0.74 23.21 6.80
C GLN A 67 -0.81 21.68 6.63
N PHE A 68 -1.16 20.96 7.70
CA PHE A 68 -1.38 19.51 7.64
C PHE A 68 -2.52 19.16 6.67
N GLN A 69 -3.65 19.85 6.77
CA GLN A 69 -4.78 19.65 5.85
C GLN A 69 -4.39 19.95 4.39
N ALA A 70 -3.64 21.01 4.13
CA ALA A 70 -3.17 21.32 2.78
C ALA A 70 -2.26 20.21 2.21
N ALA A 71 -1.36 19.66 3.03
CA ALA A 71 -0.50 18.54 2.63
C ALA A 71 -1.31 17.25 2.36
N ALA A 72 -2.28 16.92 3.23
CA ALA A 72 -3.18 15.79 3.01
C ALA A 72 -4.03 15.97 1.74
N ASP A 73 -4.55 17.17 1.50
CA ASP A 73 -5.33 17.47 0.29
C ASP A 73 -4.49 17.37 -0.99
N ASN A 74 -3.24 17.80 -0.97
CA ASN A 74 -2.30 17.58 -2.08
C ASN A 74 -2.09 16.07 -2.33
N ALA A 75 -1.90 15.28 -1.29
CA ALA A 75 -1.74 13.83 -1.42
C ALA A 75 -2.99 13.15 -2.01
N PHE A 76 -4.19 13.51 -1.53
CA PHE A 76 -5.46 13.06 -2.14
C PHE A 76 -5.59 13.49 -3.61
N LYS A 77 -5.21 14.73 -3.95
CA LYS A 77 -5.20 15.22 -5.34
C LYS A 77 -4.26 14.43 -6.23
N THR A 78 -3.07 14.09 -5.72
CA THR A 78 -2.10 13.26 -6.44
C THR A 78 -2.72 11.92 -6.83
N TRP A 79 -3.35 11.21 -5.89
CA TRP A 79 -4.07 9.96 -6.20
C TRP A 79 -5.26 10.15 -7.15
N THR A 80 -6.12 11.13 -6.89
CA THR A 80 -7.32 11.38 -7.71
C THR A 80 -7.01 11.95 -9.10
N SER A 81 -5.77 12.37 -9.36
CA SER A 81 -5.29 12.81 -10.68
C SER A 81 -4.85 11.66 -11.60
N VAL A 82 -4.76 10.43 -11.09
CA VAL A 82 -4.37 9.26 -11.88
C VAL A 82 -5.43 8.97 -12.94
N LYS A 83 -5.12 9.25 -14.20
CA LYS A 83 -6.08 9.18 -15.32
C LYS A 83 -6.63 7.77 -15.59
N THR A 84 -5.86 6.75 -15.23
CA THR A 84 -6.21 5.34 -15.39
C THR A 84 -6.99 4.78 -14.19
N ALA A 85 -7.25 5.61 -13.17
CA ALA A 85 -8.04 5.26 -12.01
C ALA A 85 -9.28 6.17 -11.84
N THR A 86 -10.37 5.62 -11.31
CA THR A 86 -11.59 6.37 -10.96
C THR A 86 -11.68 6.51 -9.46
N LEU A 87 -11.16 7.62 -8.95
CA LEU A 87 -11.11 7.96 -7.54
C LEU A 87 -11.75 9.32 -7.30
N SER A 88 -12.28 9.53 -6.10
CA SER A 88 -12.68 10.85 -5.65
C SER A 88 -12.56 10.94 -4.12
N SER A 89 -12.27 12.14 -3.65
CA SER A 89 -12.21 12.46 -2.23
C SER A 89 -12.90 13.79 -1.95
N GLN A 90 -13.31 13.99 -0.71
CA GLN A 90 -13.91 15.22 -0.23
C GLN A 90 -13.45 15.51 1.19
N PHE A 91 -12.84 16.69 1.38
CA PHE A 91 -12.59 17.22 2.72
C PHE A 91 -13.91 17.66 3.35
N MET A 92 -14.23 17.07 4.50
CA MET A 92 -15.48 17.34 5.21
C MET A 92 -15.35 18.41 6.29
N GLY A 93 -14.12 18.84 6.59
CA GLY A 93 -13.83 19.85 7.59
C GLY A 93 -12.95 19.34 8.72
N PHE A 94 -12.64 20.24 9.63
CA PHE A 94 -11.91 19.93 10.84
C PHE A 94 -12.81 19.28 11.89
N THR A 95 -12.26 18.38 12.69
CA THR A 95 -12.98 17.65 13.74
C THR A 95 -12.18 17.61 15.04
N ARG A 96 -12.87 17.38 16.16
CA ARG A 96 -12.22 17.06 17.44
C ARG A 96 -12.02 15.57 17.65
N SER A 97 -12.62 14.72 16.81
CA SER A 97 -12.33 13.28 16.79
C SER A 97 -10.84 13.08 16.48
N LEU A 98 -10.26 12.08 17.09
CA LEU A 98 -8.88 11.65 16.83
C LEU A 98 -8.89 10.42 15.92
N PRO A 99 -7.83 10.21 15.11
CA PRO A 99 -7.69 8.95 14.38
C PRO A 99 -7.64 7.76 15.35
N GLY A 100 -8.26 6.65 14.98
CA GLY A 100 -8.36 5.42 15.78
C GLY A 100 -9.61 5.37 16.67
N GLU A 101 -10.51 6.34 16.56
CA GLU A 101 -11.84 6.30 17.20
C GLU A 101 -12.84 5.65 16.25
N ASP A 102 -13.49 4.54 16.64
CA ASP A 102 -14.55 3.90 15.84
C ASP A 102 -15.84 4.76 15.81
N ASP A 103 -15.80 5.91 15.12
CA ASP A 103 -16.91 6.88 15.04
C ASP A 103 -17.56 6.94 13.64
N GLY A 104 -17.06 6.13 12.70
CA GLY A 104 -17.52 6.05 11.33
C GLY A 104 -17.01 7.20 10.46
N ARG A 105 -15.88 7.82 10.82
CA ARG A 105 -15.26 8.91 10.06
C ARG A 105 -13.77 8.67 9.87
N THR A 106 -13.39 8.42 8.61
CA THR A 106 -12.02 8.57 8.12
C THR A 106 -11.38 9.90 8.58
N THR A 107 -10.55 9.85 9.60
CA THR A 107 -9.91 10.99 10.25
C THR A 107 -8.40 10.91 10.10
N LEU A 108 -7.81 12.01 9.62
CA LEU A 108 -6.36 12.18 9.56
C LEU A 108 -5.91 13.08 10.71
N GLY A 109 -4.89 12.69 11.46
CA GLY A 109 -4.47 13.49 12.60
C GLY A 109 -3.15 13.10 13.25
N PHE A 110 -2.70 13.92 14.19
CA PHE A 110 -1.51 13.64 14.97
C PHE A 110 -1.86 12.95 16.30
N LEU A 111 -1.14 11.88 16.63
CA LEU A 111 -1.14 11.25 17.95
C LEU A 111 0.28 11.23 18.50
N ASN A 112 0.45 11.30 19.83
CA ASN A 112 1.77 11.22 20.44
C ASN A 112 2.04 9.79 20.91
N GLU A 113 2.74 9.01 20.09
CA GLU A 113 3.02 7.60 20.32
C GLU A 113 4.53 7.33 20.42
N PRO A 114 5.21 7.81 21.48
CA PRO A 114 6.67 7.73 21.59
C PRO A 114 7.21 6.31 21.71
N THR A 115 6.35 5.32 22.02
CA THR A 115 6.71 3.90 22.04
C THR A 115 6.81 3.29 20.64
N LEU A 116 6.25 3.96 19.62
CA LEU A 116 6.32 3.56 18.22
C LEU A 116 7.46 4.31 17.51
N ASP A 117 8.69 4.14 17.99
CA ASP A 117 9.89 4.89 17.60
C ASP A 117 10.42 4.61 16.17
N ARG A 118 9.72 3.76 15.42
CA ARG A 118 9.97 3.45 14.00
C ARG A 118 8.73 3.58 13.11
N VAL A 119 7.62 4.08 13.65
CA VAL A 119 6.36 4.25 12.92
C VAL A 119 6.06 5.73 12.77
N LEU A 120 6.20 6.24 11.55
CA LEU A 120 5.93 7.65 11.23
C LEU A 120 4.42 7.92 11.18
N ALA A 121 3.67 7.01 10.58
CA ALA A 121 2.23 7.06 10.48
C ALA A 121 1.68 5.63 10.32
N SER A 122 0.37 5.48 10.44
CA SER A 122 -0.31 4.23 10.14
C SER A 122 -1.75 4.47 9.77
N THR A 123 -2.24 3.65 8.86
CA THR A 123 -3.65 3.58 8.46
C THR A 123 -4.35 2.42 9.17
N SER A 124 -5.46 2.69 9.84
CA SER A 124 -6.32 1.68 10.47
C SER A 124 -7.71 1.68 9.83
N TYR A 125 -8.42 0.55 9.89
CA TYR A 125 -9.68 0.37 9.18
C TYR A 125 -10.79 -0.12 10.10
N LEU A 126 -12.00 0.40 9.88
CA LEU A 126 -13.24 -0.16 10.41
C LEU A 126 -14.05 -0.75 9.25
N VAL A 127 -14.36 -2.03 9.36
CA VAL A 127 -15.11 -2.78 8.34
C VAL A 127 -16.38 -3.37 8.94
N ASP A 128 -17.44 -3.41 8.14
CA ASP A 128 -18.66 -4.12 8.50
C ASP A 128 -18.41 -5.63 8.44
N GLY A 129 -18.37 -6.27 9.61
CA GLY A 129 -18.13 -7.71 9.73
C GLY A 129 -19.27 -8.61 9.23
N SER A 130 -20.33 -8.06 8.62
CA SER A 130 -21.42 -8.80 7.99
C SER A 130 -21.48 -8.61 6.48
N THR A 131 -21.19 -7.40 5.99
CA THR A 131 -21.26 -7.06 4.57
C THR A 131 -19.89 -7.00 3.88
N GLY A 132 -18.81 -6.83 4.66
CA GLY A 132 -17.48 -6.56 4.16
C GLY A 132 -17.32 -5.13 3.62
N GLU A 133 -18.23 -4.21 3.96
CA GLU A 133 -18.12 -2.81 3.58
C GLU A 133 -17.03 -2.10 4.41
N LEU A 134 -16.16 -1.35 3.74
CA LEU A 134 -15.23 -0.44 4.42
C LEU A 134 -16.02 0.79 4.91
N ILE A 135 -16.10 0.94 6.24
CA ILE A 135 -16.85 2.01 6.90
C ILE A 135 -15.96 3.24 7.07
N GLU A 136 -14.73 3.03 7.53
CA GLU A 136 -13.81 4.08 7.96
C GLU A 136 -12.37 3.63 7.77
N ALA A 137 -11.50 4.60 7.50
CA ALA A 137 -10.06 4.41 7.45
C ALA A 137 -9.38 5.62 8.09
N ASP A 138 -8.83 5.45 9.28
CA ASP A 138 -8.13 6.51 10.00
C ASP A 138 -6.65 6.50 9.67
N ILE A 139 -6.02 7.67 9.67
CA ILE A 139 -4.58 7.79 9.52
C ILE A 139 -4.04 8.64 10.67
N PHE A 140 -3.25 8.02 11.53
CA PHE A 140 -2.50 8.76 12.53
C PHE A 140 -1.08 9.04 12.04
N PHE A 141 -0.58 10.22 12.40
CA PHE A 141 0.82 10.64 12.25
C PHE A 141 1.44 10.73 13.63
N ASN A 142 2.59 10.13 13.82
CA ASN A 142 3.25 10.10 15.11
C ASN A 142 3.96 11.44 15.40
N SER A 143 3.36 12.25 16.28
CA SER A 143 3.88 13.54 16.71
C SER A 143 5.15 13.47 17.58
N ALA A 144 5.61 12.28 17.95
CA ALA A 144 6.93 12.08 18.56
C ALA A 144 8.07 12.38 17.56
N PHE A 145 7.80 12.36 16.25
CA PHE A 145 8.74 12.74 15.21
C PHE A 145 8.62 14.23 14.84
N PRO A 146 9.72 14.86 14.38
CA PRO A 146 9.67 16.22 13.86
C PRO A 146 9.10 16.25 12.43
N TRP A 147 8.12 17.12 12.21
CA TRP A 147 7.41 17.24 10.93
C TRP A 147 7.65 18.58 10.24
N SER A 148 7.60 18.59 8.91
CA SER A 148 7.65 19.78 8.07
C SER A 148 6.67 19.70 6.91
N VAL A 149 6.29 20.87 6.41
CA VAL A 149 5.54 21.07 5.16
C VAL A 149 6.32 21.97 4.18
N ALA A 150 7.61 22.16 4.41
CA ALA A 150 8.45 23.00 3.58
C ALA A 150 8.47 22.47 2.13
N ALA A 151 8.31 23.36 1.15
CA ALA A 151 8.20 22.97 -0.25
C ALA A 151 9.44 22.23 -0.79
N ALA A 152 10.63 22.54 -0.27
CA ALA A 152 11.90 21.91 -0.62
C ALA A 152 12.38 20.87 0.42
N GLY A 153 11.51 20.49 1.36
CA GLY A 153 11.89 19.69 2.53
C GLY A 153 12.64 20.51 3.59
N GLU A 154 12.87 19.90 4.74
CA GLU A 154 13.61 20.50 5.86
C GLU A 154 14.49 19.43 6.52
N GLN A 155 15.79 19.70 6.63
CA GLN A 155 16.72 18.75 7.24
C GLN A 155 16.30 18.40 8.67
N GLY A 156 16.34 17.11 9.00
CA GLY A 156 15.97 16.62 10.33
C GLY A 156 14.46 16.59 10.60
N ARG A 157 13.61 16.89 9.62
CA ARG A 157 12.15 16.73 9.71
C ARG A 157 11.58 15.86 8.60
N PHE A 158 10.57 15.05 8.92
CA PHE A 158 9.84 14.27 7.93
C PHE A 158 8.82 15.15 7.22
N ASP A 159 8.66 14.90 5.91
CA ASP A 159 7.71 15.61 5.08
C ASP A 159 6.29 15.03 5.23
N VAL A 160 5.35 15.87 5.66
CA VAL A 160 3.95 15.44 5.88
C VAL A 160 3.30 14.96 4.58
N GLU A 161 3.51 15.66 3.45
CA GLU A 161 2.83 15.32 2.19
C GLU A 161 3.31 13.97 1.65
N THR A 162 4.60 13.67 1.75
CA THR A 162 5.17 12.37 1.38
C THR A 162 4.55 11.24 2.19
N ILE A 163 4.51 11.36 3.52
CA ILE A 163 3.96 10.30 4.37
C ILE A 163 2.44 10.19 4.18
N ALA A 164 1.73 11.32 4.04
CA ALA A 164 0.31 11.31 3.71
C ALA A 164 0.02 10.61 2.38
N LEU A 165 0.87 10.79 1.36
CA LEU A 165 0.67 10.13 0.07
C LEU A 165 0.76 8.60 0.21
N HIS A 166 1.70 8.09 1.00
CA HIS A 166 1.83 6.66 1.32
C HIS A 166 0.60 6.13 2.06
N GLU A 167 0.25 6.76 3.19
CA GLU A 167 -0.89 6.32 4.01
C GLU A 167 -2.23 6.42 3.26
N ILE A 168 -2.40 7.43 2.40
CA ILE A 168 -3.61 7.53 1.57
C ILE A 168 -3.65 6.41 0.51
N GLY A 169 -2.50 5.89 0.07
CA GLY A 169 -2.47 4.67 -0.75
C GLY A 169 -3.03 3.46 0.00
N HIS A 170 -2.66 3.29 1.26
CA HIS A 170 -3.25 2.30 2.15
C HIS A 170 -4.74 2.55 2.39
N LEU A 171 -5.15 3.79 2.61
CA LEU A 171 -6.56 4.18 2.75
C LEU A 171 -7.38 3.76 1.53
N PHE A 172 -6.82 3.84 0.33
CA PHE A 172 -7.47 3.37 -0.89
C PHE A 172 -7.40 1.86 -1.08
N GLY A 173 -6.62 1.13 -0.28
CA GLY A 173 -6.56 -0.34 -0.27
C GLY A 173 -5.30 -0.95 -0.88
N LEU A 174 -4.29 -0.14 -1.22
CA LEU A 174 -3.00 -0.67 -1.68
C LEU A 174 -2.20 -1.23 -0.52
N GLY A 175 -1.56 -2.37 -0.73
CA GLY A 175 -0.49 -2.86 0.13
C GLY A 175 0.85 -2.23 -0.22
N HIS A 176 1.90 -2.67 0.46
CA HIS A 176 3.26 -2.22 0.18
C HIS A 176 3.80 -2.75 -1.16
N SER A 177 4.64 -1.94 -1.78
CA SER A 177 5.48 -2.31 -2.92
C SER A 177 6.88 -2.68 -2.44
N ALA A 178 7.49 -3.70 -3.05
CA ALA A 178 8.89 -4.05 -2.82
C ALA A 178 9.84 -3.44 -3.85
N ILE A 179 9.38 -2.52 -4.71
CA ILE A 179 10.29 -1.80 -5.61
C ILE A 179 11.05 -0.74 -4.81
N GLY A 180 12.23 -1.11 -4.32
CA GLY A 180 13.17 -0.25 -3.63
C GLY A 180 14.51 -0.94 -3.47
N GLU A 181 15.49 -0.20 -3.00
CA GLU A 181 16.82 -0.70 -2.68
C GLU A 181 17.16 -0.33 -1.25
N THR A 182 17.57 -1.31 -0.46
CA THR A 182 18.01 -1.08 0.91
C THR A 182 19.42 -1.60 1.15
N GLU A 183 20.10 -1.01 2.12
CA GLU A 183 21.39 -1.48 2.62
C GLU A 183 21.32 -1.71 4.13
N MET A 184 22.01 -2.75 4.60
CA MET A 184 22.21 -2.98 6.03
C MET A 184 23.43 -2.18 6.50
N GLY A 185 23.20 -1.20 7.37
CA GLY A 185 24.25 -0.41 8.01
C GLY A 185 24.34 -0.65 9.53
N SER A 186 25.32 0.00 10.17
CA SER A 186 25.53 -0.08 11.62
C SER A 186 24.38 0.49 12.46
N GLY A 187 23.52 1.32 11.86
CA GLY A 187 22.32 1.90 12.48
C GLY A 187 21.01 1.18 12.13
N GLY A 188 21.09 0.01 11.46
CA GLY A 188 19.93 -0.68 10.91
C GLY A 188 19.83 -0.54 9.39
N ARG A 189 18.67 -0.91 8.84
CA ARG A 189 18.40 -0.86 7.41
C ARG A 189 18.16 0.58 6.96
N ARG A 190 18.83 1.00 5.89
CA ARG A 190 18.66 2.30 5.25
C ARG A 190 18.18 2.11 3.82
N VAL A 191 17.30 3.00 3.37
CA VAL A 191 16.84 3.05 1.98
C VAL A 191 17.83 3.84 1.12
N LEU A 192 18.24 3.23 0.01
CA LEU A 192 19.07 3.86 -1.02
C LEU A 192 18.22 4.54 -2.09
N SER A 193 17.15 3.87 -2.49
CA SER A 193 16.21 4.34 -3.51
C SER A 193 14.85 3.70 -3.28
N THR A 194 13.79 4.42 -3.58
CA THR A 194 12.41 3.89 -3.59
C THR A 194 11.86 4.01 -5.01
N GLY A 195 11.43 2.88 -5.57
CA GLY A 195 10.76 2.82 -6.86
C GLY A 195 9.24 2.99 -6.78
N ALA A 196 8.67 3.07 -5.57
CA ALA A 196 7.24 3.24 -5.32
C ALA A 196 6.99 4.10 -4.07
N VAL A 197 5.93 4.91 -4.08
CA VAL A 197 5.43 5.60 -2.88
C VAL A 197 4.98 4.60 -1.84
N MET A 198 4.41 3.47 -2.27
CA MET A 198 4.01 2.38 -1.37
C MET A 198 5.18 1.54 -0.84
N PHE A 199 6.43 1.97 -0.96
CA PHE A 199 7.56 1.29 -0.31
C PHE A 199 7.50 1.48 1.21
N PRO A 200 7.65 0.43 2.05
CA PRO A 200 7.32 0.47 3.49
C PRO A 200 8.28 1.30 4.34
N ILE A 201 9.43 1.71 3.80
CA ILE A 201 10.44 2.47 4.54
C ILE A 201 10.56 3.84 3.90
N ALA A 202 10.25 4.89 4.67
CA ALA A 202 10.38 6.26 4.20
C ALA A 202 11.84 6.62 3.90
N LEU A 203 12.04 7.48 2.89
CA LEU A 203 13.29 8.21 2.74
C LEU A 203 13.51 9.10 3.96
N GLY A 204 14.79 9.39 4.24
CA GLY A 204 15.17 10.12 5.44
C GLY A 204 14.62 11.55 5.52
N PRO A 205 14.68 12.18 6.71
CA PRO A 205 14.21 13.55 6.92
C PRO A 205 14.78 14.55 5.91
N GLY A 206 13.92 15.45 5.42
CA GLY A 206 14.24 16.45 4.40
C GLY A 206 14.01 16.01 2.95
N ASP A 207 13.70 14.74 2.69
CA ASP A 207 13.32 14.27 1.36
C ASP A 207 11.87 14.65 1.01
N VAL A 208 11.66 15.04 -0.25
CA VAL A 208 10.33 15.32 -0.83
C VAL A 208 10.13 14.63 -2.19
N SER A 209 11.06 13.76 -2.59
CA SER A 209 11.06 13.07 -3.88
C SER A 209 9.89 12.09 -4.04
N MET A 210 9.29 11.72 -2.90
CA MET A 210 8.18 10.78 -2.76
C MET A 210 6.81 11.45 -2.63
N ARG A 211 6.70 12.74 -2.97
CA ARG A 211 5.41 13.41 -3.24
C ARG A 211 4.81 13.06 -4.62
N ARG A 212 5.50 12.24 -5.41
CA ARG A 212 5.10 11.87 -6.78
C ARG A 212 4.99 10.35 -6.93
N LEU A 213 3.82 9.89 -7.38
CA LEU A 213 3.58 8.49 -7.73
C LEU A 213 4.57 7.98 -8.78
N ARG A 214 4.88 6.70 -8.69
CA ARG A 214 5.70 5.94 -9.62
C ARG A 214 4.82 4.99 -10.43
N PRO A 215 5.35 4.37 -11.51
CA PRO A 215 4.58 3.49 -12.37
C PRO A 215 3.88 2.36 -11.61
N ASP A 216 4.55 1.78 -10.62
CA ASP A 216 4.00 0.73 -9.76
C ASP A 216 2.78 1.20 -8.96
N ASP A 217 2.88 2.37 -8.30
CA ASP A 217 1.75 2.97 -7.56
C ASP A 217 0.55 3.22 -8.49
N ILE A 218 0.80 3.73 -9.69
CA ILE A 218 -0.21 4.03 -10.71
C ILE A 218 -0.86 2.74 -11.20
N ALA A 219 -0.09 1.70 -11.46
CA ALA A 219 -0.60 0.45 -11.98
C ALA A 219 -1.43 -0.29 -10.91
N GLY A 220 -0.97 -0.31 -9.66
CA GLY A 220 -1.71 -0.85 -8.52
C GLY A 220 -3.04 -0.16 -8.26
N ILE A 221 -3.05 1.18 -8.20
CA ILE A 221 -4.29 1.92 -7.95
C ILE A 221 -5.28 1.82 -9.13
N SER A 222 -4.77 1.75 -10.36
CA SER A 222 -5.60 1.59 -11.55
C SER A 222 -6.20 0.19 -11.66
N ASP A 223 -5.49 -0.84 -11.20
CA ASP A 223 -6.03 -2.20 -11.10
C ASP A 223 -7.12 -2.30 -10.01
N LEU A 224 -7.01 -1.51 -8.93
CA LEU A 224 -8.02 -1.46 -7.89
C LEU A 224 -9.25 -0.62 -8.29
N TYR A 225 -9.05 0.52 -8.95
CA TYR A 225 -10.11 1.46 -9.35
C TYR A 225 -10.08 1.77 -10.85
N PRO A 226 -10.21 0.79 -11.76
CA PRO A 226 -9.94 1.01 -13.18
C PRO A 226 -10.85 2.08 -13.80
N ALA A 227 -10.23 3.08 -14.42
CA ALA A 227 -10.94 3.99 -15.31
C ALA A 227 -11.34 3.29 -16.61
N ALA A 228 -12.32 3.87 -17.30
CA ALA A 228 -12.73 3.40 -18.62
C ALA A 228 -11.52 3.41 -19.57
N GLY A 229 -11.16 2.24 -20.10
CA GLY A 229 -10.05 2.10 -21.04
C GLY A 229 -8.75 1.55 -20.44
N PHE A 230 -8.57 1.51 -19.11
CA PHE A 230 -7.37 0.96 -18.46
C PHE A 230 -6.99 -0.42 -19.04
N ASN A 231 -7.88 -1.41 -18.88
CA ASN A 231 -7.68 -2.77 -19.39
C ASN A 231 -7.56 -2.89 -20.92
N ARG A 232 -7.94 -1.86 -21.69
CA ARG A 232 -7.84 -1.84 -23.15
C ARG A 232 -6.52 -1.21 -23.62
N GLU A 233 -5.97 -0.30 -22.83
CA GLU A 233 -4.83 0.54 -23.20
C GLU A 233 -3.52 -0.01 -22.62
N THR A 234 -3.59 -0.66 -21.46
CA THR A 234 -2.49 -1.41 -20.86
C THR A 234 -2.56 -2.89 -21.21
N GLY A 235 -1.51 -3.63 -20.88
CA GLY A 235 -1.51 -5.09 -20.93
C GLY A 235 -1.15 -5.71 -19.57
N SER A 236 -1.00 -7.02 -19.58
CA SER A 236 -0.53 -7.80 -18.44
C SER A 236 0.50 -8.85 -18.84
N VAL A 237 1.23 -9.33 -17.84
CA VAL A 237 2.02 -10.55 -17.90
C VAL A 237 1.59 -11.46 -16.76
N SER A 238 1.39 -12.73 -17.07
CA SER A 238 1.08 -13.76 -16.08
C SER A 238 2.05 -14.92 -16.19
N GLY A 239 2.13 -15.75 -15.15
CA GLY A 239 3.05 -16.87 -15.16
C GLY A 239 3.15 -17.56 -13.83
N ARG A 240 4.25 -18.29 -13.68
CA ARG A 240 4.52 -19.08 -12.48
C ARG A 240 6.00 -19.05 -12.13
N ILE A 241 6.28 -18.96 -10.84
CA ILE A 241 7.62 -19.12 -10.28
C ILE A 241 7.71 -20.45 -9.57
N THR A 242 8.76 -21.19 -9.90
CA THR A 242 9.02 -22.49 -9.31
C THR A 242 10.44 -22.61 -8.76
N LYS A 243 10.59 -23.36 -7.68
CA LYS A 243 11.87 -23.80 -7.12
C LYS A 243 11.86 -25.32 -7.07
N SER A 244 12.74 -25.95 -7.85
CA SER A 244 12.77 -27.41 -8.00
C SER A 244 11.41 -28.03 -8.39
N GLY A 245 10.63 -27.32 -9.21
CA GLY A 245 9.30 -27.75 -9.68
C GLY A 245 8.14 -27.49 -8.72
N ALA A 246 8.41 -27.05 -7.49
CA ALA A 246 7.37 -26.59 -6.55
C ALA A 246 7.12 -25.09 -6.73
N GLY A 247 5.88 -24.63 -6.49
CA GLY A 247 5.56 -23.20 -6.49
C GLY A 247 6.27 -22.45 -5.37
N VAL A 248 6.67 -21.21 -5.64
CA VAL A 248 7.26 -20.32 -4.62
C VAL A 248 6.20 -19.33 -4.15
N PHE A 249 5.97 -19.24 -2.85
CA PHE A 249 5.11 -18.22 -2.26
C PHE A 249 5.96 -17.00 -1.86
N GLY A 250 5.43 -15.80 -2.09
CA GLY A 250 6.08 -14.53 -1.71
C GLY A 250 7.32 -14.14 -2.53
N ALA A 251 7.58 -14.76 -3.68
CA ALA A 251 8.60 -14.26 -4.61
C ALA A 251 8.17 -12.89 -5.16
N HIS A 252 9.10 -11.92 -5.22
CA HIS A 252 8.87 -10.61 -5.82
C HIS A 252 9.24 -10.66 -7.32
N ILE A 253 8.35 -10.18 -8.17
CA ILE A 253 8.50 -10.15 -9.63
C ILE A 253 8.38 -8.72 -10.10
N VAL A 254 9.39 -8.25 -10.82
CA VAL A 254 9.42 -6.92 -11.41
C VAL A 254 9.41 -7.05 -12.93
N ALA A 255 8.44 -6.40 -13.57
CA ALA A 255 8.41 -6.16 -14.99
C ALA A 255 9.06 -4.80 -15.29
N PHE A 256 10.16 -4.82 -16.05
CA PHE A 256 10.91 -3.65 -16.46
C PHE A 256 10.65 -3.35 -17.95
N ASP A 257 10.01 -2.23 -18.28
CA ASP A 257 9.88 -1.77 -19.66
C ASP A 257 11.24 -1.27 -20.15
N ILE A 258 11.84 -1.99 -21.10
CA ILE A 258 13.20 -1.70 -21.57
C ILE A 258 13.32 -0.40 -22.38
N ARG A 259 12.19 0.25 -22.73
CA ARG A 259 12.16 1.51 -23.49
C ARG A 259 12.01 2.72 -22.58
N SER A 260 11.13 2.65 -21.58
CA SER A 260 10.86 3.78 -20.66
C SER A 260 11.69 3.69 -19.38
N GLY A 261 12.15 2.50 -19.00
CA GLY A 261 12.76 2.23 -17.71
C GLY A 261 11.75 2.12 -16.56
N GLU A 262 10.45 2.09 -16.86
CA GLU A 262 9.41 1.94 -15.85
C GLU A 262 9.44 0.53 -15.24
N MET A 263 9.27 0.47 -13.93
CA MET A 263 9.20 -0.78 -13.16
C MET A 263 7.84 -0.89 -12.51
N VAL A 264 7.27 -2.08 -12.61
CA VAL A 264 6.01 -2.47 -11.97
C VAL A 264 6.19 -3.87 -11.40
N GLY A 265 5.81 -4.05 -10.14
CA GLY A 265 6.10 -5.21 -9.34
C GLY A 265 4.83 -5.89 -8.84
N ASN A 266 4.94 -7.19 -8.58
CA ASN A 266 3.95 -7.93 -7.80
C ASN A 266 4.62 -9.12 -7.12
N PHE A 267 3.84 -9.91 -6.40
CA PHE A 267 4.28 -11.11 -5.73
C PHE A 267 3.54 -12.35 -6.23
N THR A 268 4.13 -13.52 -6.02
CA THR A 268 3.37 -14.78 -6.00
C THR A 268 2.55 -14.88 -4.72
N LEU A 269 1.25 -14.68 -4.83
CA LEU A 269 0.31 -14.65 -3.69
C LEU A 269 -0.29 -16.03 -3.35
N GLY A 270 0.09 -17.08 -4.10
CA GLY A 270 -0.38 -18.45 -3.92
C GLY A 270 0.78 -19.44 -3.79
N THR A 271 0.56 -20.54 -3.07
CA THR A 271 1.58 -21.60 -2.88
C THR A 271 1.89 -22.39 -4.15
N ASP A 272 1.07 -22.23 -5.18
CA ASP A 272 1.37 -22.74 -6.50
C ASP A 272 2.37 -21.84 -7.25
N GLY A 273 2.70 -20.66 -6.75
CA GLY A 273 3.67 -19.74 -7.34
C GLY A 273 3.13 -18.98 -8.55
N GLN A 274 1.82 -18.91 -8.75
CA GLN A 274 1.25 -18.10 -9.83
C GLN A 274 1.43 -16.60 -9.54
N PHE A 275 1.67 -15.83 -10.60
CA PHE A 275 1.68 -14.37 -10.56
C PHE A 275 0.94 -13.77 -11.76
N SER A 276 0.53 -12.52 -11.60
CA SER A 276 0.01 -11.66 -12.67
C SER A 276 0.48 -10.23 -12.40
N ILE A 277 0.88 -9.47 -13.42
CA ILE A 277 1.18 -8.05 -13.31
C ILE A 277 0.37 -7.35 -14.41
N ALA A 278 -0.60 -6.53 -14.03
CA ALA A 278 -1.50 -5.81 -14.94
C ALA A 278 -1.07 -4.34 -15.06
N GLY A 279 -1.73 -3.54 -15.91
CA GLY A 279 -1.42 -2.11 -16.01
C GLY A 279 -0.08 -1.79 -16.68
N LEU A 280 0.55 -2.76 -17.33
CA LEU A 280 1.83 -2.60 -18.00
C LEU A 280 1.67 -1.85 -19.32
N GLN A 281 2.68 -1.06 -19.68
CA GLN A 281 2.74 -0.46 -21.01
C GLN A 281 2.85 -1.56 -22.08
N PRO A 282 2.17 -1.45 -23.23
CA PRO A 282 2.32 -2.45 -24.28
C PRO A 282 3.71 -2.44 -24.91
N GLY A 283 4.41 -3.58 -24.91
CA GLY A 283 5.70 -3.79 -25.57
C GLY A 283 6.68 -4.64 -24.77
N PRO A 284 7.99 -4.57 -25.09
CA PRO A 284 8.99 -5.48 -24.54
C PRO A 284 9.30 -5.17 -23.07
N HIS A 285 9.19 -6.18 -22.22
CA HIS A 285 9.53 -6.15 -20.80
C HIS A 285 10.58 -7.22 -20.48
N LEU A 286 11.52 -6.89 -19.61
CA LEU A 286 12.37 -7.84 -18.93
C LEU A 286 11.72 -8.20 -17.59
N LEU A 287 11.61 -9.50 -17.27
CA LEU A 287 11.15 -9.93 -15.96
C LEU A 287 12.35 -10.29 -15.07
N ARG A 288 12.32 -9.79 -13.85
CA ARG A 288 13.27 -10.11 -12.78
C ARG A 288 12.50 -10.66 -11.60
N VAL A 289 12.98 -11.76 -11.03
CA VAL A 289 12.43 -12.40 -9.83
C VAL A 289 13.47 -12.33 -8.73
N GLU A 290 13.08 -11.90 -7.55
CA GLU A 290 13.97 -11.79 -6.39
C GLU A 290 13.28 -12.24 -5.08
N PRO A 291 14.05 -12.78 -4.12
CA PRO A 291 13.54 -13.05 -2.78
C PRO A 291 13.36 -11.73 -2.01
N LEU A 292 12.46 -11.72 -1.03
CA LEU A 292 12.36 -10.64 -0.03
C LEU A 292 13.38 -10.82 1.11
N ASP A 293 14.64 -11.05 0.79
CA ASP A 293 15.71 -11.28 1.78
C ASP A 293 16.39 -10.00 2.28
N ASP A 294 16.13 -8.87 1.61
CA ASP A 294 16.57 -7.54 1.99
C ASP A 294 15.44 -6.69 2.64
N ALA A 295 14.27 -7.29 2.90
CA ALA A 295 13.14 -6.64 3.53
C ALA A 295 12.64 -7.44 4.76
N ASP A 296 11.75 -6.86 5.57
CA ASP A 296 10.97 -7.64 6.55
C ASP A 296 9.75 -8.17 5.83
N THR A 297 9.58 -9.49 5.80
CA THR A 297 8.48 -10.12 5.06
C THR A 297 7.12 -9.77 5.66
N THR A 298 7.06 -9.43 6.95
CA THR A 298 5.79 -9.02 7.60
C THR A 298 5.32 -7.64 7.18
N SER A 299 6.14 -6.87 6.46
CA SER A 299 5.68 -5.66 5.78
C SER A 299 4.79 -5.96 4.58
N PHE A 300 4.81 -7.18 4.04
CA PHE A 300 4.08 -7.54 2.81
C PHE A 300 3.08 -8.67 3.02
N PHE A 301 3.37 -9.57 3.95
CA PHE A 301 2.65 -10.82 4.18
C PHE A 301 2.36 -11.03 5.66
N ASP A 302 1.46 -11.94 5.97
CA ASP A 302 1.24 -12.34 7.36
C ASP A 302 2.42 -13.15 7.88
N ALA A 303 2.69 -13.05 9.18
CA ALA A 303 3.77 -13.81 9.81
C ALA A 303 3.60 -15.34 9.71
N ALA A 304 2.38 -15.81 9.44
CA ALA A 304 2.06 -17.22 9.23
C ALA A 304 2.25 -17.68 7.77
N ASP A 305 2.42 -16.75 6.83
CA ASP A 305 2.54 -17.10 5.42
C ASP A 305 3.88 -17.78 5.12
N PRO A 306 3.91 -18.78 4.22
CA PRO A 306 5.10 -19.55 3.92
C PRO A 306 6.03 -18.83 2.92
N VAL A 307 6.40 -17.58 3.21
CA VAL A 307 7.28 -16.77 2.36
C VAL A 307 8.65 -17.42 2.23
N ASP A 308 9.02 -17.79 1.00
CA ASP A 308 10.28 -18.45 0.71
C ASP A 308 11.32 -17.44 0.25
N VAL A 309 12.25 -17.09 1.13
CA VAL A 309 13.36 -16.16 0.82
C VAL A 309 14.65 -16.90 0.40
N ASN A 310 14.62 -18.23 0.35
CA ASN A 310 15.81 -19.06 0.09
C ASN A 310 15.96 -19.42 -1.40
N PHE A 311 16.11 -18.40 -2.24
CA PHE A 311 16.42 -18.54 -3.67
C PHE A 311 17.19 -17.33 -4.21
N THR A 312 17.91 -17.47 -5.32
CA THR A 312 18.71 -16.41 -5.94
C THR A 312 17.89 -15.57 -6.91
N THR A 313 18.20 -14.28 -7.02
CA THR A 313 17.64 -13.41 -8.07
C THR A 313 17.83 -14.05 -9.45
N THR A 314 16.76 -14.07 -10.25
CA THR A 314 16.72 -14.73 -11.56
C THR A 314 16.04 -13.82 -12.58
N TYR A 315 16.53 -13.79 -13.81
CA TYR A 315 15.88 -13.08 -14.91
C TYR A 315 15.18 -14.09 -15.81
N PHE A 316 14.02 -13.71 -16.36
CA PHE A 316 13.42 -14.52 -17.40
C PHE A 316 14.29 -14.45 -18.67
N GLU A 317 14.62 -15.61 -19.24
CA GLU A 317 15.64 -15.76 -20.29
C GLU A 317 15.27 -15.07 -21.62
N ARG A 318 14.06 -14.53 -21.73
CA ARG A 318 13.52 -13.91 -22.94
C ARG A 318 12.72 -12.66 -22.56
N LEU A 319 12.73 -11.69 -23.47
CA LEU A 319 11.84 -10.53 -23.37
C LEU A 319 10.39 -10.98 -23.53
N VAL A 320 9.52 -10.45 -22.68
CA VAL A 320 8.07 -10.63 -22.77
C VAL A 320 7.49 -9.48 -23.59
N ILE A 321 6.74 -9.79 -24.63
CA ILE A 321 6.00 -8.76 -25.38
C ILE A 321 4.62 -8.64 -24.77
N VAL A 322 4.42 -7.62 -23.94
CA VAL A 322 3.12 -7.30 -23.35
C VAL A 322 2.20 -6.76 -24.44
N PRO A 323 1.09 -7.44 -24.76
CA PRO A 323 0.16 -6.96 -25.77
C PRO A 323 -0.72 -5.84 -25.19
N ARG A 324 -1.18 -4.93 -26.05
CA ARG A 324 -2.20 -3.96 -25.65
C ARG A 324 -3.53 -4.70 -25.44
N GLY A 325 -4.16 -4.48 -24.30
CA GLY A 325 -5.49 -4.98 -23.99
C GLY A 325 -5.58 -6.47 -23.69
N GLY A 326 -4.44 -7.11 -23.42
CA GLY A 326 -4.39 -8.55 -23.17
C GLY A 326 -3.20 -8.96 -22.31
N ASP A 327 -3.07 -10.27 -22.14
CA ASP A 327 -1.99 -10.90 -21.40
C ASP A 327 -0.93 -11.47 -22.34
N SER A 328 0.35 -11.37 -21.97
CA SER A 328 1.46 -11.93 -22.76
C SER A 328 1.51 -13.46 -22.79
N GLY A 329 0.70 -14.14 -21.98
CA GLY A 329 0.76 -15.58 -21.75
C GLY A 329 1.73 -15.95 -20.63
N ALA A 330 1.78 -17.24 -20.30
CA ALA A 330 2.46 -17.78 -19.13
C ALA A 330 4.01 -17.70 -19.23
N ALA A 331 4.61 -16.85 -18.41
CA ALA A 331 6.04 -16.82 -18.16
C ALA A 331 6.39 -17.80 -17.01
N GLU A 332 6.93 -18.96 -17.37
CA GLU A 332 7.41 -19.95 -16.40
C GLU A 332 8.86 -19.65 -16.03
N ILE A 333 9.12 -19.32 -14.76
CA ILE A 333 10.44 -18.92 -14.27
C ILE A 333 10.88 -19.90 -13.17
N GLY A 334 11.99 -20.60 -13.41
CA GLY A 334 12.63 -21.46 -12.41
C GLY A 334 13.70 -20.70 -11.63
N VAL A 335 13.54 -20.56 -10.32
CA VAL A 335 14.56 -19.99 -9.43
C VAL A 335 15.42 -21.10 -8.80
N VAL A 336 16.66 -20.76 -8.45
CA VAL A 336 17.63 -21.68 -7.83
C VAL A 336 17.77 -21.37 -6.35
N SER A 337 17.94 -22.39 -5.51
CA SER A 337 18.20 -22.19 -4.07
C SER A 337 19.54 -21.50 -3.84
N LYS A 338 19.67 -20.76 -2.73
CA LYS A 338 20.96 -20.25 -2.27
C LYS A 338 21.81 -21.37 -1.67
#